data_AF-A0A967VY85-F1
#
_entry.id   AF-A0A967VY85-F1
#
_cell.length_a   1.000
_cell.length_b   1.000
_cell.length_c   1.000
_cell.angle_alpha   90.00
_cell.angle_beta   90.00
_cell.angle_gamma   90.00
#
_symmetry.space_group_name_H-M   'P 1'
#
loop_
_entity.id
_entity.type
_entity.pdbx_description
1 polymer ?
#
loop_
_entity_poly.entity_id
_entity_poly.type
_entity_poly.pdbx_seq_one_letter_code
_entity_poly.pdbx_strand_id
1 'polypeptide(L)'
;MINQSNFAEYHLPKPTLKKTLNYFSKVYFGNDKPEPKVGKKCKSCEFRIEPERLGKGNKSGFNECWSPVMSEENPSENHIFDLIGPGTNRRLANGNYNQKDIPDDSIFSSTSVVQSEGRISQEMRQALQVHKRKDKKVPEEIIRPVLFDELDRWQFPLHFLDFEAGNYAVPVRKNRRPYHLVVFQFSCHTLYHDGSWKHREWIDDLQSGYPNYEL
;
A
#
# COMPACT_ATOMS: atom_id res chain seq x y z
N MET A 1 -35.11 -32.59 0.90
CA MET A 1 -35.27 -31.16 1.22
C MET A 1 -33.92 -30.63 1.64
N ILE A 2 -33.28 -29.81 0.80
CA ILE A 2 -32.00 -29.19 1.14
C ILE A 2 -32.31 -28.13 2.18
N ASN A 3 -31.83 -28.34 3.40
CA ASN A 3 -31.96 -27.40 4.51
C ASN A 3 -31.14 -26.16 4.15
N GLN A 4 -31.78 -25.18 3.51
CA GLN A 4 -31.18 -23.87 3.28
C GLN A 4 -31.01 -23.24 4.64
N SER A 5 -29.78 -23.26 5.12
CA SER A 5 -29.35 -22.60 6.33
C SER A 5 -29.82 -21.15 6.34
N ASN A 6 -30.44 -20.75 7.45
CA ASN A 6 -31.04 -19.44 7.61
C ASN A 6 -29.92 -18.39 7.69
N PHE A 7 -30.06 -17.27 6.97
CA PHE A 7 -29.20 -16.09 7.07
C PHE A 7 -28.76 -15.76 8.51
N ALA A 8 -29.68 -15.91 9.47
CA ALA A 8 -29.43 -15.66 10.88
C ALA A 8 -28.34 -16.56 11.50
N GLU A 9 -28.14 -17.78 11.01
CA GLU A 9 -27.15 -18.72 11.57
C GLU A 9 -25.71 -18.31 11.24
N TYR A 10 -25.48 -17.69 10.07
CA TYR A 10 -24.14 -17.31 9.62
C TYR A 10 -23.80 -15.84 9.84
N HIS A 11 -24.81 -14.96 9.83
CA HIS A 11 -24.57 -13.52 9.79
C HIS A 11 -24.94 -12.78 11.08
N LEU A 12 -25.75 -13.39 11.96
CA LEU A 12 -26.14 -12.75 13.21
C LEU A 12 -25.37 -13.33 14.40
N PRO A 13 -25.08 -12.51 15.43
CA PRO A 13 -24.41 -12.98 16.65
C PRO A 13 -25.30 -13.90 17.51
N LYS A 14 -26.61 -13.97 17.22
CA LYS A 14 -27.58 -14.86 17.87
C LYS A 14 -28.55 -15.46 16.84
N PRO A 15 -29.16 -16.63 17.12
CA PRO A 15 -29.93 -17.41 16.12
C PRO A 15 -31.20 -16.74 15.55
N THR A 16 -31.68 -15.65 16.14
CA THR A 16 -32.86 -14.92 15.64
C THR A 16 -32.65 -13.42 15.75
N LEU A 17 -33.32 -12.63 14.90
CA LEU A 17 -33.28 -11.18 14.96
C LEU A 17 -33.66 -10.65 16.35
N LYS A 18 -34.75 -11.17 16.95
CA LYS A 18 -35.20 -10.80 18.30
C LYS A 18 -34.11 -11.04 19.36
N LYS A 19 -33.42 -12.18 19.31
CA LYS A 19 -32.32 -12.48 20.25
C LYS A 19 -31.10 -11.60 19.99
N THR A 20 -30.81 -11.28 18.73
CA THR A 20 -29.71 -10.38 18.34
C THR A 20 -29.95 -8.95 18.82
N LEU A 21 -31.17 -8.42 18.66
CA LEU A 21 -31.53 -7.09 19.15
C LEU A 21 -31.42 -7.01 20.67
N ASN A 22 -31.93 -8.03 21.38
CA ASN A 22 -31.77 -8.10 22.84
C ASN A 22 -30.30 -8.16 23.27
N TYR A 23 -29.47 -8.90 22.52
CA TYR A 23 -28.02 -8.95 22.76
C TYR A 23 -27.36 -7.59 22.55
N PHE A 24 -27.62 -6.91 21.43
CA PHE A 24 -27.08 -5.58 21.17
C PHE A 24 -27.56 -4.53 22.17
N SER A 25 -28.83 -4.59 22.59
CA SER A 25 -29.36 -3.73 23.65
C SER A 25 -28.60 -3.92 24.96
N LYS A 26 -28.29 -5.17 25.34
CA LYS A 26 -27.48 -5.44 26.55
C LYS A 26 -26.05 -4.92 26.41
N VAL A 27 -25.40 -5.15 25.27
CA VAL A 27 -24.05 -4.64 24.99
C VAL A 27 -24.01 -3.10 25.06
N TYR A 28 -24.98 -2.44 24.44
CA TYR A 28 -25.02 -0.98 24.35
C TYR A 28 -25.36 -0.30 25.69
N PHE A 29 -26.40 -0.77 26.38
CA PHE A 29 -26.86 -0.15 27.63
C PHE A 29 -26.18 -0.71 28.89
N GLY A 30 -25.64 -1.92 28.84
CA GLY A 30 -25.04 -2.61 29.98
C GLY A 30 -23.55 -2.36 30.16
N ASN A 31 -22.90 -1.58 29.29
CA ASN A 31 -21.43 -1.43 29.21
C ASN A 31 -20.66 -2.76 29.01
N ASP A 32 -21.34 -3.85 28.67
CA ASP A 32 -20.74 -5.15 28.36
C ASP A 32 -20.09 -5.09 26.97
N LYS A 33 -18.77 -4.91 26.91
CA LYS A 33 -18.02 -4.96 25.65
C LYS A 33 -17.59 -6.41 25.36
N PRO A 34 -18.07 -7.05 24.27
CA PRO A 34 -17.64 -8.40 23.95
C PRO A 34 -16.15 -8.42 23.55
N GLU A 35 -15.50 -9.54 23.83
CA GLU A 35 -14.11 -9.77 23.44
C GLU A 35 -13.91 -9.57 21.92
N PRO A 36 -12.96 -8.72 21.51
CA PRO A 36 -12.74 -8.41 20.11
C PRO A 36 -12.19 -9.62 19.37
N LYS A 37 -12.82 -9.97 18.25
CA LYS A 37 -12.27 -10.96 17.31
C LYS A 37 -11.40 -10.24 16.27
N VAL A 38 -10.12 -10.08 16.57
CA VAL A 38 -9.13 -9.49 15.66
C VAL A 38 -8.73 -10.45 14.53
N GLY A 39 -8.16 -9.91 13.45
CA GLY A 39 -7.69 -10.71 12.32
C GLY A 39 -7.59 -9.90 11.02
N LYS A 40 -7.49 -10.59 9.88
CA LYS A 40 -7.25 -9.97 8.57
C LYS A 40 -8.28 -8.88 8.20
N LYS A 41 -9.54 -9.03 8.62
CA LYS A 41 -10.62 -8.04 8.41
C LYS A 41 -10.28 -6.66 8.99
N CYS A 42 -9.40 -6.61 10.00
CA CYS A 42 -8.99 -5.36 10.62
C CYS A 42 -8.04 -4.54 9.72
N LYS A 43 -7.47 -5.13 8.65
CA LYS A 43 -6.60 -4.40 7.71
C LYS A 43 -7.30 -3.21 7.06
N SER A 44 -8.61 -3.31 6.83
CA SER A 44 -9.46 -2.26 6.27
C SER A 44 -10.37 -1.61 7.33
N CYS A 45 -9.99 -1.67 8.61
CA CYS A 45 -10.79 -1.10 9.70
C CYS A 45 -10.84 0.43 9.57
N GLU A 46 -12.02 1.00 9.39
CA GLU A 46 -12.25 2.45 9.37
C GLU A 46 -11.93 3.15 10.70
N PHE A 47 -11.88 2.39 11.79
CA PHE A 47 -11.51 2.88 13.12
C PHE A 47 -10.01 2.75 13.42
N ARG A 48 -9.20 2.37 12.42
CA ARG A 48 -7.75 2.52 12.46
C ARG A 48 -7.44 3.96 12.03
N ILE A 49 -7.04 4.80 12.97
CA ILE A 49 -6.88 6.24 12.76
C ILE A 49 -5.40 6.65 12.79
N GLU A 50 -5.10 7.73 12.09
CA GLU A 50 -3.73 8.26 11.99
C GLU A 50 -3.16 8.77 13.33
N PRO A 51 -1.83 8.72 13.53
CA PRO A 51 -1.16 9.18 14.76
C PRO A 51 -1.53 10.60 15.18
N GLU A 52 -1.76 11.50 14.23
CA GLU A 52 -2.16 12.88 14.49
C GLU A 52 -3.51 12.98 15.22
N ARG A 53 -4.47 12.12 14.87
CA ARG A 53 -5.78 12.07 15.54
C ARG A 53 -5.65 11.47 16.93
N LEU A 54 -4.81 10.45 17.09
CA LEU A 54 -4.48 9.88 18.40
C LEU A 54 -3.85 10.94 19.31
N GLY A 55 -2.90 11.73 18.81
CA GLY A 55 -2.24 12.82 19.54
C GLY A 55 -3.20 13.95 19.97
N LYS A 56 -4.34 14.11 19.28
CA LYS A 56 -5.43 15.02 19.67
C LYS A 56 -6.39 14.42 20.70
N GLY A 57 -6.13 13.20 21.18
CA GLY A 57 -6.97 12.50 22.16
C GLY A 57 -8.15 11.72 21.57
N ASN A 58 -8.24 11.58 20.24
CA ASN A 58 -9.28 10.73 19.64
C ASN A 58 -9.03 9.26 19.96
N LYS A 59 -10.10 8.52 20.25
CA LYS A 59 -10.04 7.07 20.48
C LYS A 59 -10.00 6.28 19.16
N SER A 60 -9.25 5.18 19.17
CA SER A 60 -9.11 4.25 18.05
C SER A 60 -9.79 2.93 18.39
N GLY A 61 -10.91 2.64 17.73
CA GLY A 61 -11.58 1.34 17.89
C GLY A 61 -10.68 0.18 17.47
N PHE A 62 -9.76 0.41 16.51
CA PHE A 62 -8.73 -0.57 16.18
C PHE A 62 -7.82 -0.84 17.40
N ASN A 63 -7.25 0.20 18.01
CA ASN A 63 -6.34 0.02 19.15
C ASN A 63 -7.04 -0.69 20.32
N GLU A 64 -8.28 -0.30 20.62
CA GLU A 64 -9.07 -0.95 21.66
C GLU A 64 -9.38 -2.43 21.36
N CYS A 65 -9.53 -2.80 20.09
CA CYS A 65 -9.74 -4.20 19.72
C CYS A 65 -8.45 -5.03 19.83
N TRP A 66 -7.29 -4.43 19.60
CA TRP A 66 -6.00 -5.13 19.59
C TRP A 66 -5.29 -5.14 20.94
N SER A 67 -5.62 -4.22 21.86
CA SER A 67 -4.99 -4.13 23.18
C SER A 67 -5.02 -5.40 24.04
N PRO A 68 -5.99 -6.34 23.92
CA PRO A 68 -5.92 -7.59 24.68
C PRO A 68 -4.85 -8.57 24.19
N VAL A 69 -4.37 -8.42 22.95
CA VAL A 69 -3.42 -9.34 22.30
C VAL A 69 -2.10 -8.68 21.90
N MET A 70 -1.98 -7.37 22.11
CA MET A 70 -0.81 -6.54 21.81
C MET A 70 -0.50 -5.70 23.06
N SER A 71 0.77 -5.68 23.47
CA SER A 71 1.22 -4.95 24.67
C SER A 71 1.51 -3.47 24.40
N GLU A 72 1.53 -3.08 23.13
CA GLU A 72 1.78 -1.72 22.69
C GLU A 72 0.64 -0.78 23.09
N GLU A 73 1.00 0.41 23.58
CA GLU A 73 0.04 1.48 23.86
C GLU A 73 -0.73 1.91 22.59
N ASN A 74 -0.06 1.83 21.43
CA ASN A 74 -0.65 2.08 20.13
C ASN A 74 -0.52 0.85 19.21
N PRO A 75 -1.42 -0.13 19.28
CA PRO A 75 -1.37 -1.32 18.41
C PRO A 75 -1.42 -1.05 16.91
N SER A 76 -1.94 0.12 16.49
CA SER A 76 -1.88 0.52 15.08
C SER A 76 -0.46 0.82 14.63
N GLU A 77 0.41 1.25 15.53
CA GLU A 77 1.78 1.61 15.24
C GLU A 77 2.60 0.37 14.92
N ASN A 78 3.29 0.37 13.78
CA ASN A 78 4.15 -0.75 13.36
C ASN A 78 3.40 -2.08 13.20
N HIS A 79 2.09 -2.08 13.01
CA HIS A 79 1.33 -3.30 12.79
C HIS A 79 1.78 -4.02 11.50
N ILE A 80 1.74 -5.36 11.47
CA ILE A 80 2.08 -6.16 10.28
C ILE A 80 1.21 -5.89 9.04
N PHE A 81 0.16 -5.08 9.17
CA PHE A 81 -0.70 -4.72 8.03
C PHE A 81 -0.01 -3.75 7.07
N ASP A 82 1.00 -3.04 7.57
CA ASP A 82 1.78 -2.06 6.80
C ASP A 82 3.08 -2.66 6.24
N LEU A 83 3.34 -3.95 6.48
CA LEU A 83 4.47 -4.64 5.85
C LEU A 83 4.22 -4.80 4.37
N ILE A 84 5.25 -4.51 3.58
CA ILE A 84 5.23 -4.77 2.15
C ILE A 84 5.16 -6.27 1.86
N GLY A 85 4.33 -6.64 0.88
CA GLY A 85 4.29 -7.98 0.32
C GLY A 85 3.40 -8.99 1.04
N PRO A 86 3.54 -10.28 0.68
CA PRO A 86 2.73 -11.35 1.22
C PRO A 86 3.16 -11.72 2.65
N GLY A 87 2.41 -12.63 3.28
CA GLY A 87 2.76 -13.21 4.57
C GLY A 87 1.96 -12.70 5.77
N THR A 88 1.14 -11.65 5.63
CA THR A 88 0.27 -11.15 6.71
C THR A 88 -0.56 -12.26 7.36
N ASN A 89 -1.17 -13.16 6.57
CA ASN A 89 -1.99 -14.25 7.09
C ASN A 89 -1.18 -15.23 7.96
N ARG A 90 0.03 -15.59 7.52
CA ARG A 90 0.93 -16.47 8.27
C ARG A 90 1.37 -15.81 9.58
N ARG A 91 1.70 -14.52 9.54
CA ARG A 91 2.09 -13.75 10.72
C ARG A 91 0.95 -13.64 11.74
N LEU A 92 -0.27 -13.36 11.28
CA LEU A 92 -1.47 -13.38 12.12
C LEU A 92 -1.68 -14.75 12.78
N ALA A 93 -1.58 -15.85 12.02
CA ALA A 93 -1.77 -17.20 12.55
C ALA A 93 -0.72 -17.58 13.61
N ASN A 94 0.48 -17.01 13.50
CA ASN A 94 1.58 -17.23 14.45
C ASN A 94 1.55 -16.28 15.66
N GLY A 95 0.56 -15.39 15.76
CA GLY A 95 0.49 -14.40 16.84
C GLY A 95 1.47 -13.22 16.70
N ASN A 96 2.10 -13.05 15.54
CA ASN A 96 3.05 -11.97 15.30
C ASN A 96 2.33 -10.76 14.71
N TYR A 97 1.96 -9.79 15.55
CA TYR A 97 1.12 -8.64 15.16
C TYR A 97 1.91 -7.34 14.97
N ASN A 98 3.02 -7.17 15.70
CA ASN A 98 3.94 -6.05 15.54
C ASN A 98 5.08 -6.43 14.58
N GLN A 99 5.49 -5.49 13.73
CA GLN A 99 6.69 -5.60 12.91
C GLN A 99 7.96 -5.81 13.75
N LYS A 100 8.02 -5.21 14.94
CA LYS A 100 9.15 -5.32 15.87
C LYS A 100 9.32 -6.73 16.44
N ASP A 101 8.28 -7.53 16.46
CA ASP A 101 8.34 -8.89 17.03
C ASP A 101 8.83 -9.95 16.03
N ILE A 102 9.01 -9.58 14.77
CA ILE A 102 9.44 -10.52 13.74
C ILE A 102 10.87 -10.98 14.04
N PRO A 103 11.13 -12.29 14.23
CA PRO A 103 12.48 -12.78 14.56
C PRO A 103 13.50 -12.43 13.48
N ASP A 104 14.71 -12.04 13.88
CA ASP A 104 15.77 -11.61 12.95
C ASP A 104 16.28 -12.75 12.05
N ASP A 105 16.26 -13.99 12.56
CA ASP A 105 16.62 -15.22 11.86
C ASP A 105 15.57 -15.65 10.82
N SER A 106 14.36 -15.06 10.87
CA SER A 106 13.28 -15.33 9.92
C SER A 106 13.27 -14.43 8.68
N ILE A 107 14.22 -13.49 8.59
CA ILE A 107 14.32 -12.47 7.53
C ILE A 107 15.77 -12.28 7.07
N PHE A 108 15.96 -11.65 5.92
CA PHE A 108 17.30 -11.27 5.46
C PHE A 108 17.94 -10.25 6.41
N SER A 109 19.26 -10.33 6.61
CA SER A 109 20.00 -9.28 7.31
C SER A 109 20.20 -8.08 6.39
N SER A 110 20.33 -6.87 6.94
CA SER A 110 20.66 -5.68 6.12
C SER A 110 21.91 -5.91 5.26
N THR A 111 22.93 -6.57 5.83
CA THR A 111 24.17 -6.90 5.13
C THR A 111 23.93 -7.84 3.94
N SER A 112 23.14 -8.90 4.12
CA SER A 112 22.87 -9.84 3.02
C SER A 112 22.00 -9.22 1.92
N VAL A 113 21.12 -8.27 2.27
CA VAL A 113 20.37 -7.49 1.26
C VAL A 113 21.33 -6.62 0.43
N VAL A 114 22.25 -5.90 1.07
CA VAL A 114 23.23 -5.03 0.38
C VAL A 114 24.15 -5.84 -0.52
N GLN A 115 24.61 -7.00 -0.04
CA GLN A 115 25.56 -7.87 -0.77
C GLN A 115 24.89 -8.80 -1.78
N SER A 116 23.57 -8.91 -1.78
CA SER A 116 22.86 -9.76 -2.73
C SER A 116 23.14 -9.34 -4.17
N GLU A 117 23.04 -10.26 -5.13
CA GLU A 117 23.13 -9.99 -6.57
C GLU A 117 21.74 -9.85 -7.21
N GLY A 118 21.68 -9.23 -8.40
CA GLY A 118 20.42 -9.02 -9.14
C GLY A 118 19.44 -8.01 -8.54
N ARG A 119 18.13 -8.31 -8.64
CA ARG A 119 17.06 -7.42 -8.20
C ARG A 119 16.78 -7.61 -6.71
N ILE A 120 16.59 -6.51 -5.98
CA ILE A 120 16.13 -6.57 -4.58
C ILE A 120 14.72 -7.14 -4.53
N SER A 121 14.59 -8.33 -3.96
CA SER A 121 13.32 -9.04 -3.85
C SER A 121 12.36 -8.35 -2.87
N GLN A 122 11.08 -8.71 -2.92
CA GLN A 122 10.09 -8.18 -1.99
C GLN A 122 10.39 -8.58 -0.53
N GLU A 123 10.92 -9.78 -0.31
CA GLU A 123 11.31 -10.27 1.02
C GLU A 123 12.49 -9.49 1.58
N MET A 124 13.46 -9.14 0.74
CA MET A 124 14.58 -8.25 1.11
C MET A 124 14.08 -6.86 1.51
N ARG A 125 13.12 -6.29 0.77
CA ARG A 125 12.49 -5.00 1.12
C ARG A 125 11.73 -5.09 2.45
N GLN A 126 10.99 -6.18 2.66
CA GLN A 126 10.28 -6.43 3.91
C GLN A 126 11.26 -6.53 5.09
N ALA A 127 12.41 -7.19 4.90
CA ALA A 127 13.45 -7.29 5.91
C ALA A 127 14.02 -5.92 6.29
N LEU A 128 14.33 -5.06 5.30
CA LEU A 128 14.79 -3.69 5.57
C LEU A 128 13.73 -2.86 6.32
N GLN A 129 12.45 -3.01 5.98
CA GLN A 129 11.37 -2.36 6.71
C GLN A 129 11.32 -2.79 8.18
N VAL A 130 11.41 -4.10 8.45
CA VAL A 130 11.44 -4.65 9.82
C VAL A 130 12.67 -4.15 10.59
N HIS A 131 13.86 -4.20 9.98
CA HIS A 131 15.08 -3.69 10.62
C HIS A 131 14.94 -2.21 10.97
N LYS A 132 14.37 -1.39 10.07
CA LYS A 132 14.11 0.03 10.35
C LYS A 132 13.10 0.23 11.48
N ARG A 133 12.09 -0.64 11.63
CA ARG A 133 11.15 -0.59 12.77
C ARG A 133 11.79 -1.02 14.08
N LYS A 134 12.81 -1.86 14.04
CA LYS A 134 13.61 -2.25 15.20
C LYS A 134 14.73 -1.26 15.52
N ASP A 135 14.68 -0.05 14.96
CA ASP A 135 15.70 1.00 15.12
C ASP A 135 17.12 0.54 14.72
N LYS A 136 17.21 -0.45 13.83
CA LYS A 136 18.49 -0.91 13.27
C LYS A 136 18.87 -0.05 12.08
N LYS A 137 20.18 0.13 11.90
CA LYS A 137 20.72 0.80 10.71
C LYS A 137 20.38 0.00 9.45
N VAL A 138 19.79 0.68 8.47
CA VAL A 138 19.52 0.16 7.13
C VAL A 138 20.16 1.08 6.09
N PRO A 139 20.57 0.56 4.93
CA PRO A 139 21.04 1.41 3.84
C PRO A 139 19.94 2.38 3.40
N GLU A 140 20.31 3.64 3.15
CA GLU A 140 19.42 4.63 2.52
C GLU A 140 19.30 4.35 1.02
N GLU A 141 20.42 4.02 0.40
CA GLU A 141 20.54 3.65 -1.00
C GLU A 141 21.37 2.37 -1.16
N ILE A 142 21.08 1.61 -2.21
CA ILE A 142 21.86 0.43 -2.60
C ILE A 142 22.23 0.62 -4.06
N ILE A 143 23.44 1.13 -4.29
CA ILE A 143 24.02 1.29 -5.63
C ILE A 143 24.98 0.14 -5.86
N ARG A 144 24.74 -0.63 -6.93
CA ARG A 144 25.54 -1.81 -7.26
C ARG A 144 26.57 -1.47 -8.33
N PRO A 145 27.79 -2.02 -8.28
CA PRO A 145 28.80 -1.78 -9.32
C PRO A 145 28.29 -2.04 -10.74
N VAL A 146 27.48 -3.08 -10.93
CA VAL A 146 26.86 -3.42 -12.23
C VAL A 146 25.98 -2.30 -12.82
N LEU A 147 25.51 -1.36 -12.00
CA LEU A 147 24.81 -0.18 -12.52
C LEU A 147 25.75 0.64 -13.41
N PHE A 148 27.01 0.83 -13.01
CA PHE A 148 27.97 1.61 -13.78
C PHE A 148 28.33 0.89 -15.09
N ASP A 149 28.51 -0.43 -15.05
CA ASP A 149 28.73 -1.23 -16.27
C ASP A 149 27.57 -1.10 -17.25
N GLU A 150 26.33 -1.00 -16.76
CA GLU A 150 25.15 -0.78 -17.61
C GLU A 150 25.07 0.66 -18.13
N LEU A 151 25.38 1.66 -17.29
CA LEU A 151 25.42 3.07 -17.68
C LEU A 151 26.48 3.33 -18.76
N ASP A 152 27.63 2.68 -18.70
CA ASP A 152 28.72 2.81 -19.69
C ASP A 152 28.32 2.29 -21.08
N ARG A 153 27.28 1.45 -21.17
CA ARG A 153 26.76 0.93 -22.45
C ARG A 153 25.77 1.88 -23.11
N TRP A 154 25.28 2.89 -22.39
CA TRP A 154 24.29 3.81 -22.91
C TRP A 154 24.89 4.73 -23.97
N GLN A 155 24.15 4.93 -25.05
CA GLN A 155 24.57 5.80 -26.14
C GLN A 155 23.88 7.16 -26.01
N PHE A 156 24.69 8.21 -26.00
CA PHE A 156 24.19 9.58 -25.96
C PHE A 156 23.71 10.05 -27.34
N PRO A 157 22.72 10.96 -27.39
CA PRO A 157 22.07 11.58 -26.24
C PRO A 157 21.03 10.68 -25.55
N LEU A 158 20.87 10.83 -24.24
CA LEU A 158 19.84 10.15 -23.46
C LEU A 158 18.55 10.96 -23.48
N HIS A 159 17.42 10.30 -23.74
CA HIS A 159 16.11 10.94 -23.82
C HIS A 159 15.21 10.52 -22.67
N PHE A 160 14.78 11.49 -21.86
CA PHE A 160 13.84 11.31 -20.76
C PHE A 160 12.48 11.83 -21.22
N LEU A 161 11.60 10.89 -21.57
CA LEU A 161 10.26 11.17 -22.10
C LEU A 161 9.23 11.10 -20.99
N ASP A 162 8.32 12.08 -20.98
CA ASP A 162 7.13 12.10 -20.12
C ASP A 162 5.91 12.50 -20.94
N PHE A 163 4.76 11.88 -20.67
CA PHE A 163 3.52 12.08 -21.40
C PHE A 163 2.36 12.22 -20.43
N GLU A 164 1.52 13.23 -20.65
CA GLU A 164 0.24 13.32 -19.96
C GLU A 164 -0.88 12.85 -20.88
N ALA A 165 -1.70 11.94 -20.35
CA ALA A 165 -2.82 11.37 -21.07
C ALA A 165 -4.06 11.24 -20.20
N GLY A 166 -5.23 11.38 -20.82
CA GLY A 166 -6.52 11.32 -20.15
C GLY A 166 -7.56 10.52 -20.92
N ASN A 167 -8.48 9.90 -20.18
CA ASN A 167 -9.64 9.20 -20.71
C ASN A 167 -10.90 9.89 -20.20
N TYR A 168 -11.35 10.93 -20.92
CA TYR A 168 -12.46 11.78 -20.47
C TYR A 168 -13.82 11.13 -20.74
N ALA A 169 -14.73 11.18 -19.76
CA ALA A 169 -16.10 10.69 -19.92
C ALA A 169 -16.86 11.49 -21.01
N VAL A 170 -16.69 12.81 -21.02
CA VAL A 170 -17.17 13.67 -22.11
C VAL A 170 -16.05 13.84 -23.14
N PRO A 171 -16.26 13.50 -24.42
CA PRO A 171 -15.25 13.68 -25.46
C PRO A 171 -14.80 15.14 -25.60
N VAL A 172 -13.52 15.40 -25.40
CA VAL A 172 -12.91 16.75 -25.53
C VAL A 172 -12.60 17.14 -26.97
N ARG A 173 -12.66 16.18 -27.91
CA ARG A 173 -12.43 16.37 -29.35
C ARG A 173 -13.61 15.80 -30.13
N LYS A 174 -13.96 16.43 -31.26
CA LYS A 174 -15.04 15.99 -32.15
C LYS A 174 -14.78 14.56 -32.65
N ASN A 175 -15.86 13.78 -32.84
CA ASN A 175 -15.81 12.40 -33.33
C ASN A 175 -15.00 11.43 -32.45
N ARG A 176 -14.90 11.69 -31.14
CA ARG A 176 -14.34 10.76 -30.16
C ARG A 176 -15.43 10.17 -29.28
N ARG A 177 -15.21 8.93 -28.83
CA ARG A 177 -16.09 8.23 -27.89
C ARG A 177 -15.74 8.56 -26.45
N PRO A 178 -16.68 8.45 -25.49
CA PRO A 178 -16.38 8.48 -24.07
C PRO A 178 -15.20 7.56 -23.72
N TYR A 179 -14.33 8.06 -22.83
CA TYR A 179 -13.13 7.39 -22.34
C TYR A 179 -12.09 7.03 -23.40
N HIS A 180 -12.12 7.69 -24.56
CA HIS A 180 -11.04 7.59 -25.54
C HIS A 180 -9.75 8.17 -24.94
N LEU A 181 -8.62 7.46 -25.08
CA LEU A 181 -7.31 7.96 -24.67
C LEU A 181 -6.99 9.22 -25.48
N VAL A 182 -6.55 10.27 -24.81
CA VAL A 182 -6.06 11.52 -25.39
C VAL A 182 -4.71 11.81 -24.74
N VAL A 183 -3.62 11.77 -25.51
CA VAL A 183 -2.33 12.34 -25.07
C VAL A 183 -2.42 13.84 -25.34
N PHE A 184 -2.31 14.65 -24.30
CA PHE A 184 -2.48 16.10 -24.41
C PHE A 184 -1.23 16.89 -24.02
N GLN A 185 -0.17 16.22 -23.59
CA GLN A 185 1.12 16.85 -23.38
C GLN A 185 2.22 15.80 -23.56
N PHE A 186 3.39 16.23 -24.05
CA PHE A 186 4.63 15.52 -23.80
C PHE A 186 5.75 16.49 -23.42
N SER A 187 6.74 15.97 -22.69
CA SER A 187 8.05 16.61 -22.55
C SER A 187 9.17 15.60 -22.80
N CYS A 188 10.28 16.11 -23.34
CA CYS A 188 11.48 15.34 -23.64
C CYS A 188 12.70 16.13 -23.20
N HIS A 189 13.40 15.63 -22.19
CA HIS A 189 14.72 16.14 -21.82
C HIS A 189 15.77 15.29 -22.52
N THR A 190 16.64 15.93 -23.30
CA THR A 190 17.72 15.29 -24.04
C THR A 190 19.03 15.66 -23.37
N LEU A 191 19.70 14.71 -22.72
CA LEU A 191 21.02 14.88 -22.11
C LEU A 191 22.09 14.45 -23.13
N TYR A 192 23.04 15.34 -23.42
CA TYR A 192 24.17 15.08 -24.30
C TYR A 192 25.40 14.61 -23.51
N HIS A 193 26.37 14.05 -24.23
CA HIS A 193 27.59 13.48 -23.63
C HIS A 193 28.44 14.55 -22.90
N ASP A 194 28.38 15.81 -23.33
CA ASP A 194 29.07 16.93 -22.67
C ASP A 194 28.36 17.43 -21.39
N GLY A 195 27.28 16.76 -20.98
CA GLY A 195 26.44 17.15 -19.84
C GLY A 195 25.46 18.27 -20.16
N SER A 196 25.47 18.83 -21.37
CA SER A 196 24.44 19.78 -21.79
C SER A 196 23.10 19.08 -21.95
N TRP A 197 22.01 19.81 -21.71
CA TRP A 197 20.66 19.26 -21.86
C TRP A 197 19.77 20.21 -22.66
N LYS A 198 18.86 19.62 -23.45
CA LYS A 198 17.82 20.35 -24.19
C LYS A 198 16.45 19.85 -23.79
N HIS A 199 15.55 20.78 -23.54
CA HIS A 199 14.14 20.49 -23.31
C HIS A 199 13.34 20.70 -24.60
N ARG A 200 12.44 19.78 -24.91
CA ARG A 200 11.39 19.93 -25.91
C ARG A 200 10.06 19.53 -25.28
N GLU A 201 9.04 20.32 -25.49
CA GLU A 201 7.69 20.02 -25.03
C GLU A 201 6.69 20.32 -26.12
N TRP A 202 5.51 19.76 -25.92
CA TRP A 202 4.32 20.11 -26.65
C TRP A 202 3.13 19.93 -25.71
N ILE A 203 2.18 20.85 -25.79
CA ILE A 203 0.91 20.79 -25.09
C ILE A 203 -0.20 20.95 -26.13
N ASP A 204 -1.25 20.16 -25.98
CA ASP A 204 -2.40 20.20 -26.87
C ASP A 204 -3.07 21.55 -26.78
N ASP A 205 -3.25 22.17 -27.94
CA ASP A 205 -4.05 23.35 -28.08
C ASP A 205 -5.26 23.05 -28.99
N LEU A 206 -6.39 23.73 -28.76
CA LEU A 206 -7.61 23.45 -29.51
C LEU A 206 -7.48 23.77 -31.01
N GLN A 207 -6.44 24.49 -31.41
CA GLN A 207 -6.12 24.87 -32.79
C GLN A 207 -5.08 23.95 -33.44
N SER A 208 -4.33 23.18 -32.66
CA SER A 208 -3.32 22.24 -33.12
C SER A 208 -3.97 20.97 -33.62
N GLY A 209 -3.31 20.34 -34.60
CA GLY A 209 -3.70 19.03 -35.12
C GLY A 209 -3.84 18.01 -34.00
N TYR A 210 -4.74 17.03 -34.18
CA TYR A 210 -4.98 16.01 -33.16
C TYR A 210 -3.74 15.10 -33.05
N PRO A 211 -3.08 15.05 -31.88
CA PRO A 211 -1.74 14.46 -31.69
C PRO A 211 -1.77 12.93 -31.56
N ASN A 212 -2.91 12.38 -31.13
CA ASN A 212 -3.12 10.95 -31.05
C ASN A 212 -3.31 10.43 -32.46
N TYR A 213 -2.23 9.91 -33.04
CA TYR A 213 -2.13 9.21 -34.32
C TYR A 213 -3.44 9.18 -35.13
N GLU A 214 -3.49 9.94 -36.22
CA GLU A 214 -4.10 9.36 -37.40
C GLU A 214 -3.23 8.16 -37.78
N LEU A 215 -3.70 6.96 -37.41
CA LEU A 215 -3.28 5.73 -38.07
C LEU A 215 -3.81 5.74 -39.50
#